data_AF-A0A1W9QV89-F1
#
_entry.id   AF-A0A1W9QV89-F1
#
_cell.length_a   1.000
_cell.length_b   1.000
_cell.length_c   1.000
_cell.angle_alpha   90.00
_cell.angle_beta   90.00
_cell.angle_gamma   90.00
#
_symmetry.space_group_name_H-M   'P 1'
#
loop_
_entity.id
_entity.type
_entity.pdbx_description
1 polymer ?
#
loop_
_entity_poly.entity_id
_entity_poly.type
_entity_poly.pdbx_seq_one_letter_code
_entity_poly.pdbx_strand_id
1 'polypeptide(L)'
;MKKYAILFLALFIPLFIIALMSAQGSDNEQIAEEEELKLVNYVLKANRVEREVVDHTSFDILKQDFENAHKVTEACLSCHTERHIEIMESPHWLWERDEVLEGKGVVSLGKKNILNNFCIGISGSEATCTRCHIGYGWVDKSFDFTEKTNIDCLVCHDNTGTYKKEKGVGGYPKASVNLNYVATNIGSPGRENCGVCHFWGGGGNNVKHGDLDKAMLDCSPEVDVHMTTDGEDMSCIECHVTENHNITGKLYALSSENKNRVTCEQCHTDKPHDNVIIDDHYNRVACQTCHIPYYAKANSTKMIWDWSTAGKLDEDGNAMHQNDAEGNHKYMSIKGTFIWDDNVEPEYFWFNGIANHQLLEDKIESFPVQMNSLDGSYKDKGLFKKSMKPSKIWPVKVHRGRQIYDPVNQTLIQPKLWDKEAGKGAYWVDFDWQVAAQKGMDYVGMPFSGEYEFVETEMYWPLNHQVSPREQSLKCIDCHVRQGGRLESLNDFYLPGRDHKAGVEIVGVLLIIFSIIGVLAHASCRFVSGKRCRMNNLNI
;
A
#
# COMPACT_ATOMS: atom_id res chain seq x y z
N MET A 1 33.02 -58.73 -26.81
CA MET A 1 32.24 -58.42 -25.58
C MET A 1 32.78 -57.22 -24.80
N LYS A 2 34.07 -57.14 -24.43
CA LYS A 2 34.63 -55.99 -23.64
C LYS A 2 34.43 -54.58 -24.24
N LYS A 3 34.45 -54.40 -25.58
CA LYS A 3 34.26 -53.07 -26.21
C LYS A 3 32.81 -52.57 -26.21
N TYR A 4 31.83 -53.48 -26.27
CA TYR A 4 30.41 -53.11 -26.18
C TYR A 4 30.00 -52.85 -24.73
N ALA A 5 30.62 -53.53 -23.76
CA ALA A 5 30.41 -53.27 -22.33
C ALA A 5 30.85 -51.85 -21.93
N ILE A 6 31.98 -51.35 -22.46
CA ILE A 6 32.45 -49.99 -22.17
C ILE A 6 31.55 -48.92 -22.80
N LEU A 7 31.03 -49.17 -24.01
CA LEU A 7 30.09 -48.23 -24.66
C LEU A 7 28.73 -48.24 -23.97
N PHE A 8 28.27 -49.40 -23.50
CA PHE A 8 27.04 -49.52 -22.70
C PHE A 8 27.19 -48.81 -21.36
N LEU A 9 28.32 -48.98 -20.66
CA LEU A 9 28.63 -48.26 -19.41
C LEU A 9 28.74 -46.74 -19.64
N ALA A 10 29.39 -46.28 -20.71
CA ALA A 10 29.59 -44.84 -20.96
C ALA A 10 28.31 -44.09 -21.37
N LEU A 11 27.32 -44.77 -21.96
CA LEU A 11 26.03 -44.17 -22.34
C LEU A 11 24.95 -44.36 -21.29
N PHE A 12 24.85 -45.55 -20.70
CA PHE A 12 23.78 -45.84 -19.73
C PHE A 12 24.08 -45.35 -18.33
N ILE A 13 25.34 -45.25 -17.88
CA ILE A 13 25.64 -44.70 -16.55
C ILE A 13 25.19 -43.23 -16.44
N PRO A 14 25.52 -42.30 -17.36
CA PRO A 14 25.05 -40.93 -17.25
C PRO A 14 23.52 -40.82 -17.40
N LEU A 15 22.89 -41.63 -18.27
CA LEU A 15 21.42 -41.68 -18.37
C LEU A 15 20.76 -42.25 -17.12
N PHE A 16 21.38 -43.24 -16.46
CA PHE A 16 20.90 -43.84 -15.21
C PHE A 16 21.14 -42.92 -14.02
N ILE A 17 22.24 -42.14 -14.01
CA ILE A 17 22.47 -41.07 -13.03
C ILE A 17 21.45 -39.95 -13.23
N ILE A 18 21.17 -39.53 -14.46
CA ILE A 18 20.12 -38.54 -14.76
C ILE A 18 18.76 -39.08 -14.33
N ALA A 19 18.45 -40.36 -14.59
CA ALA A 19 17.21 -41.01 -14.15
C ALA A 19 17.12 -41.14 -12.62
N LEU A 20 18.23 -41.40 -11.92
CA LEU A 20 18.30 -41.39 -10.45
C LEU A 20 18.14 -39.98 -9.88
N MET A 21 18.76 -38.97 -10.50
CA MET A 21 18.61 -37.56 -10.12
C MET A 21 17.21 -37.02 -10.40
N SER A 22 16.50 -37.58 -11.39
CA SER A 22 15.10 -37.23 -11.68
C SER A 22 14.09 -38.09 -10.89
N ALA A 23 14.44 -39.30 -10.47
CA ALA A 23 13.65 -40.13 -9.56
C ALA A 23 13.79 -39.72 -8.08
N GLN A 24 14.92 -39.10 -7.69
CA GLN A 24 15.08 -38.47 -6.37
C GLN A 24 14.29 -37.16 -6.21
N GLY A 25 13.59 -36.72 -7.26
CA GLY A 25 12.77 -35.51 -7.25
C GLY A 25 11.29 -35.71 -6.90
N SER A 26 10.82 -36.94 -6.63
CA SER A 26 9.37 -37.18 -6.41
C SER A 26 8.96 -37.73 -5.03
N ASP A 27 9.87 -38.24 -4.21
CA ASP A 27 9.48 -38.99 -3.00
C ASP A 27 10.18 -38.41 -1.76
N ASN A 28 9.95 -37.12 -1.49
CA ASN A 28 10.22 -36.55 -0.17
C ASN A 28 8.91 -36.03 0.44
N GLU A 29 8.01 -36.96 0.74
CA GLU A 29 7.12 -36.84 1.90
C GLU A 29 7.99 -36.90 3.16
N GLN A 30 8.81 -35.86 3.35
CA GLN A 30 9.35 -35.54 4.66
C GLN A 30 8.26 -34.80 5.39
N ILE A 31 7.77 -35.46 6.44
CA ILE A 31 7.03 -34.89 7.57
C ILE A 31 7.53 -33.47 7.79
N ALA A 32 6.66 -32.48 7.55
CA ALA A 32 6.95 -31.09 7.83
C ALA A 32 7.18 -30.96 9.34
N GLU A 33 8.43 -31.00 9.77
CA GLU A 33 8.83 -30.24 10.95
C GLU A 33 8.38 -28.80 10.66
N GLU A 34 7.60 -28.22 11.58
CA GLU A 34 7.22 -26.80 11.51
C GLU A 34 8.51 -25.99 11.35
N GLU A 35 8.79 -25.55 10.13
CA GLU A 35 9.90 -24.67 9.82
C GLU A 35 9.71 -23.39 10.64
N GLU A 36 10.50 -23.26 11.70
CA GLU A 36 10.39 -22.13 12.62
C GLU A 36 10.89 -20.86 11.90
N LEU A 37 9.95 -20.00 11.53
CA LEU A 37 10.24 -18.71 10.89
C LEU A 37 11.15 -17.89 11.81
N LYS A 38 12.33 -17.51 11.32
CA LYS A 38 13.30 -16.73 12.11
C LYS A 38 12.77 -15.32 12.36
N LEU A 39 12.28 -15.09 13.56
CA LEU A 39 11.85 -13.78 14.04
C LEU A 39 12.97 -13.08 14.81
N VAL A 40 13.12 -11.78 14.57
CA VAL A 40 14.06 -10.89 15.26
C VAL A 40 13.29 -9.71 15.83
N ASN A 41 13.66 -9.21 17.01
CA ASN A 41 13.06 -8.01 17.63
C ASN A 41 11.52 -8.04 17.77
N TYR A 42 10.89 -9.21 17.76
CA TYR A 42 9.46 -9.38 17.96
C TYR A 42 9.19 -10.37 19.10
N VAL A 43 8.23 -10.05 19.96
CA VAL A 43 7.78 -10.91 21.06
C VAL A 43 6.39 -11.43 20.70
N LEU A 44 6.32 -12.73 20.41
CA LEU A 44 5.06 -13.43 20.10
C LEU A 44 4.02 -13.18 21.19
N LYS A 45 2.75 -13.10 20.80
CA LYS A 45 1.61 -12.89 21.69
C LYS A 45 1.63 -13.84 22.89
N ALA A 46 1.92 -15.13 22.66
CA ALA A 46 2.04 -16.15 23.71
C ALA A 46 3.14 -15.86 24.76
N ASN A 47 4.14 -15.04 24.43
CA ASN A 47 5.30 -14.72 25.26
C ASN A 47 5.25 -13.29 25.83
N ARG A 48 4.19 -12.52 25.58
CA ARG A 48 4.07 -11.15 26.10
C ARG A 48 3.75 -11.18 27.58
N VAL A 49 4.48 -10.37 28.34
CA VAL A 49 4.10 -10.06 29.72
C VAL A 49 3.06 -8.96 29.68
N GLU A 50 1.88 -9.20 30.23
CA GLU A 50 0.88 -8.16 30.44
C GLU A 50 1.51 -7.04 31.27
N ARG A 51 1.68 -5.86 30.67
CA ARG A 51 2.09 -4.67 31.39
C ARG A 51 0.84 -4.04 31.97
N GLU A 52 0.78 -3.92 33.29
CA GLU A 52 -0.26 -3.12 33.94
C GLU A 52 -0.12 -1.66 33.47
N VAL A 53 -1.06 -1.24 32.63
CA VAL A 53 -1.35 0.18 32.43
C VAL A 53 -2.10 0.65 33.67
N VAL A 54 -1.88 1.91 34.06
CA VAL A 54 -2.59 2.52 35.18
C VAL A 54 -4.12 2.36 35.02
N ASP A 55 -4.80 1.93 36.08
CA ASP A 55 -6.26 1.81 36.12
C ASP A 55 -6.93 3.19 36.23
N HIS A 56 -7.48 3.67 35.11
CA HIS A 56 -8.13 4.98 35.03
C HIS A 56 -9.46 5.06 35.80
N THR A 57 -10.08 3.92 36.13
CA THR A 57 -11.29 3.90 36.96
C THR A 57 -11.02 4.33 38.40
N SER A 58 -9.76 4.31 38.85
CA SER A 58 -9.35 4.71 40.19
C SER A 58 -9.34 6.24 40.40
N PHE A 59 -9.25 7.04 39.34
CA PHE A 59 -9.08 8.49 39.45
C PHE A 59 -10.39 9.27 39.53
N ASP A 60 -10.58 10.02 40.61
CA ASP A 60 -11.80 10.82 40.83
C ASP A 60 -11.99 11.94 39.80
N ILE A 61 -10.89 12.48 39.24
CA ILE A 61 -10.97 13.50 38.17
C ILE A 61 -11.65 12.97 36.89
N LEU A 62 -11.67 11.65 36.67
CA LEU A 62 -12.30 11.03 35.50
C LEU A 62 -13.74 10.57 35.78
N LYS A 63 -14.18 10.60 37.04
CA LYS A 63 -15.54 10.22 37.47
C LYS A 63 -16.51 11.39 37.48
N GLN A 64 -16.03 12.62 37.28
CA GLN A 64 -16.87 13.81 37.21
C GLN A 64 -17.69 13.85 35.91
N ASP A 65 -18.78 14.61 35.91
CA ASP A 65 -19.56 14.87 34.70
C ASP A 65 -18.84 15.83 33.76
N PHE A 66 -18.45 15.34 32.59
CA PHE A 66 -17.84 16.16 31.56
C PHE A 66 -18.88 16.89 30.72
N GLU A 67 -18.88 18.22 30.78
CA GLU A 67 -19.75 19.09 29.96
C GLU A 67 -19.49 18.92 28.46
N ASN A 68 -18.23 18.73 28.07
CA ASN A 68 -17.82 18.56 26.69
C ASN A 68 -16.46 17.83 26.60
N ALA A 69 -16.07 17.47 25.38
CA ALA A 69 -14.86 16.69 25.12
C ALA A 69 -13.55 17.43 25.49
N HIS A 70 -13.51 18.76 25.40
CA HIS A 70 -12.34 19.55 25.80
C HIS A 70 -12.06 19.44 27.29
N LYS A 71 -13.11 19.33 28.12
CA LYS A 71 -12.99 19.10 29.57
C LYS A 71 -12.40 17.73 29.91
N VAL A 72 -12.64 16.74 29.06
CA VAL A 72 -11.97 15.43 29.18
C VAL A 72 -10.47 15.59 28.92
N THR A 73 -10.11 16.25 27.81
CA THR A 73 -8.71 16.51 27.47
C THR A 73 -8.00 17.33 28.55
N GLU A 74 -8.64 18.36 29.10
CA GLU A 74 -8.12 19.14 30.24
C GLU A 74 -7.84 18.25 31.45
N ALA A 75 -8.75 17.33 31.79
CA ALA A 75 -8.53 16.35 32.86
C ALA A 75 -7.34 15.42 32.56
N CYS A 76 -7.24 14.87 31.34
CA CYS A 76 -6.10 14.05 30.93
C CYS A 76 -4.77 14.80 31.08
N LEU A 77 -4.73 16.06 30.65
CA LEU A 77 -3.52 16.89 30.68
C LEU A 77 -3.09 17.32 32.09
N SER A 78 -3.93 17.13 33.11
CA SER A 78 -3.53 17.33 34.51
C SER A 78 -2.52 16.28 35.00
N CYS A 79 -2.48 15.10 34.36
CA CYS A 79 -1.53 14.02 34.66
C CYS A 79 -0.57 13.75 33.49
N HIS A 80 -1.05 13.86 32.25
CA HIS A 80 -0.29 13.65 31.01
C HIS A 80 0.33 14.95 30.50
N THR A 81 1.07 15.63 31.37
CA THR A 81 1.45 17.05 31.20
C THR A 81 2.30 17.35 29.98
N GLU A 82 2.98 16.37 29.38
CA GLU A 82 3.87 16.58 28.21
C GLU A 82 3.32 15.94 26.92
N ARG A 83 2.30 15.09 27.02
CA ARG A 83 1.80 14.30 25.87
C ARG A 83 1.21 15.19 24.77
N HIS A 84 0.66 16.35 25.13
CA HIS A 84 0.19 17.33 24.16
C HIS A 84 1.29 17.87 23.25
N ILE A 85 2.52 18.07 23.76
CA ILE A 85 3.65 18.56 22.96
C ILE A 85 3.96 17.55 21.86
N GLU A 86 4.10 16.29 22.26
CA GLU A 86 4.34 15.15 21.37
C GLU A 86 3.26 15.02 20.27
N ILE A 87 1.98 15.11 20.67
CA ILE A 87 0.86 15.00 19.74
C ILE A 87 0.81 16.20 18.79
N MET A 88 1.01 17.42 19.29
CA MET A 88 0.87 18.64 18.50
C MET A 88 2.01 18.84 17.49
N GLU A 89 3.15 18.18 17.68
CA GLU A 89 4.23 18.09 16.69
C GLU A 89 3.99 16.97 15.66
N SER A 90 3.04 16.08 15.93
CA SER A 90 2.80 14.92 15.08
C SER A 90 2.06 15.27 13.78
N PRO A 91 2.29 14.52 12.70
CA PRO A 91 1.49 14.67 11.48
C PRO A 91 0.02 14.26 11.62
N HIS A 92 -0.35 13.52 12.69
CA HIS A 92 -1.75 13.20 12.95
C HIS A 92 -2.51 14.45 13.40
N TRP A 93 -1.85 15.34 14.15
CA TRP A 93 -2.37 16.64 14.54
C TRP A 93 -2.27 17.67 13.41
N LEU A 94 -1.08 17.86 12.85
CA LEU A 94 -0.85 18.93 11.87
C LEU A 94 -1.46 18.63 10.49
N TRP A 95 -1.64 17.34 10.17
CA TRP A 95 -1.96 16.86 8.82
C TRP A 95 -0.99 17.32 7.74
N GLU A 96 0.21 17.71 8.15
CA GLU A 96 1.29 18.14 7.30
C GLU A 96 2.64 17.79 7.92
N ARG A 97 3.69 17.90 7.10
CA ARG A 97 5.09 17.71 7.44
C ARG A 97 5.95 18.27 6.31
N ASP A 98 7.14 18.74 6.65
CA ASP A 98 8.11 19.14 5.63
C ASP A 98 8.73 17.91 4.96
N GLU A 99 8.74 17.90 3.64
CA GLU A 99 9.31 16.83 2.81
C GLU A 99 10.10 17.46 1.65
N VAL A 100 11.17 16.78 1.22
CA VAL A 100 11.93 17.19 0.04
C VAL A 100 11.36 16.51 -1.19
N LEU A 101 10.94 17.31 -2.18
CA LEU A 101 10.48 16.86 -3.49
C LEU A 101 11.52 17.14 -4.57
N GLU A 102 11.77 16.13 -5.42
CA GLU A 102 12.62 16.29 -6.59
C GLU A 102 12.05 17.38 -7.51
N GLY A 103 12.87 18.38 -7.84
CA GLY A 103 12.48 19.52 -8.67
C GLY A 103 11.73 20.65 -7.94
N LYS A 104 11.28 20.46 -6.69
CA LYS A 104 10.46 21.44 -5.95
C LYS A 104 11.05 21.88 -4.60
N GLY A 105 12.07 21.19 -4.10
CA GLY A 105 12.72 21.54 -2.83
C GLY A 105 11.89 21.10 -1.62
N VAL A 106 11.99 21.84 -0.51
CA VAL A 106 11.24 21.57 0.72
C VAL A 106 9.82 22.10 0.58
N VAL A 107 8.82 21.23 0.76
CA VAL A 107 7.40 21.59 0.73
C VAL A 107 6.68 21.03 1.95
N SER A 108 5.65 21.74 2.42
CA SER A 108 4.74 21.22 3.45
C SER A 108 3.74 20.25 2.80
N LEU A 109 3.99 18.96 2.96
CA LEU A 109 3.17 17.90 2.38
C LEU A 109 2.29 17.23 3.44
N GLY A 110 1.09 16.82 3.05
CA GLY A 110 0.20 16.04 3.89
C GLY A 110 -1.26 16.27 3.54
N LYS A 111 -2.17 15.62 4.27
CA LYS A 111 -3.62 15.68 3.99
C LYS A 111 -4.17 17.10 3.97
N LYS A 112 -3.55 18.03 4.70
CA LYS A 112 -3.93 19.45 4.72
C LYS A 112 -3.65 20.17 3.39
N ASN A 113 -2.58 19.78 2.69
CA ASN A 113 -2.05 20.53 1.55
C ASN A 113 -2.12 19.78 0.21
N ILE A 114 -2.30 18.46 0.21
CA ILE A 114 -2.34 17.68 -1.03
C ILE A 114 -3.75 17.54 -1.61
N LEU A 115 -3.80 17.49 -2.94
CA LEU A 115 -4.94 16.95 -3.66
C LEU A 115 -4.75 15.43 -3.87
N ASN A 116 -5.85 14.68 -3.82
CA ASN A 116 -5.92 13.29 -4.25
C ASN A 116 -7.02 13.15 -5.30
N ASN A 117 -7.11 11.99 -5.94
CA ASN A 117 -8.18 11.72 -6.90
C ASN A 117 -9.39 10.98 -6.30
N PHE A 118 -9.61 11.11 -4.98
CA PHE A 118 -10.81 10.67 -4.29
C PHE A 118 -11.74 11.86 -4.00
N CYS A 119 -11.68 12.42 -2.78
CA CYS A 119 -12.44 13.60 -2.37
C CYS A 119 -11.76 14.91 -2.78
N ILE A 120 -10.79 14.88 -3.68
CA ILE A 120 -10.02 16.03 -4.17
C ILE A 120 -9.14 16.63 -3.07
N GLY A 121 -9.65 17.47 -2.18
CA GLY A 121 -8.88 18.00 -1.06
C GLY A 121 -9.79 18.55 0.04
N ILE A 122 -9.22 18.83 1.21
CA ILE A 122 -10.03 19.14 2.41
C ILE A 122 -10.49 20.60 2.47
N SER A 123 -9.78 21.50 1.79
CA SER A 123 -9.90 22.94 2.01
C SER A 123 -11.27 23.48 1.61
N GLY A 124 -11.92 24.22 2.51
CA GLY A 124 -13.30 24.70 2.37
C GLY A 124 -14.37 23.65 2.69
N SER A 125 -13.97 22.42 3.05
CA SER A 125 -14.83 21.29 3.41
C SER A 125 -14.33 20.59 4.69
N GLU A 126 -13.58 21.30 5.53
CA GLU A 126 -12.85 20.73 6.68
C GLU A 126 -13.81 20.06 7.66
N ALA A 127 -14.92 20.72 8.01
CA ALA A 127 -15.88 20.24 9.00
C ALA A 127 -16.41 18.81 8.78
N THR A 128 -16.49 18.33 7.51
CA THR A 128 -16.83 16.93 7.22
C THR A 128 -15.61 16.01 7.18
N CYS A 129 -14.44 16.53 6.78
CA CYS A 129 -13.22 15.74 6.60
C CYS A 129 -12.50 15.44 7.93
N THR A 130 -12.59 16.39 8.87
CA THR A 130 -11.93 16.36 10.19
C THR A 130 -12.67 15.49 11.21
N ARG A 131 -13.74 14.80 10.79
CA ARG A 131 -14.22 13.60 11.49
C ARG A 131 -13.09 12.56 11.69
N CYS A 132 -12.09 12.55 10.80
CA CYS A 132 -10.93 11.67 10.91
C CYS A 132 -9.66 12.40 11.41
N HIS A 133 -9.78 13.62 11.93
CA HIS A 133 -8.69 14.33 12.59
C HIS A 133 -8.69 13.99 14.09
N ILE A 134 -7.53 13.99 14.72
CA ILE A 134 -7.38 13.70 16.16
C ILE A 134 -7.61 14.95 17.03
N GLY A 135 -8.53 15.81 16.61
CA GLY A 135 -8.90 17.02 17.33
C GLY A 135 -10.38 17.36 17.23
N TYR A 136 -10.74 18.43 17.95
CA TYR A 136 -12.09 18.94 18.12
C TYR A 136 -12.21 20.37 17.59
N GLY A 137 -13.15 20.60 16.68
CA GLY A 137 -13.51 21.93 16.21
C GLY A 137 -12.78 22.41 14.96
N TRP A 138 -12.03 21.57 14.26
CA TRP A 138 -11.42 21.98 12.99
C TRP A 138 -12.48 22.02 11.88
N VAL A 139 -13.08 23.20 11.68
CA VAL A 139 -14.16 23.44 10.71
C VAL A 139 -13.73 24.33 9.54
N ASP A 140 -12.67 25.11 9.70
CA ASP A 140 -12.08 26.00 8.69
C ASP A 140 -10.64 26.42 9.10
N LYS A 141 -10.07 27.41 8.41
CA LYS A 141 -8.73 27.99 8.65
C LYS A 141 -8.52 28.63 10.03
N SER A 142 -9.57 28.90 10.80
CA SER A 142 -9.48 29.53 12.13
C SER A 142 -9.12 28.54 13.24
N PHE A 143 -9.01 27.24 12.94
CA PHE A 143 -8.64 26.23 13.92
C PHE A 143 -7.28 26.53 14.57
N ASP A 144 -7.28 26.56 15.90
CA ASP A 144 -6.09 26.82 16.69
C ASP A 144 -5.32 25.52 16.95
N PHE A 145 -4.25 25.30 16.17
CA PHE A 145 -3.34 24.18 16.33
C PHE A 145 -2.44 24.30 17.58
N THR A 146 -2.49 25.42 18.31
CA THR A 146 -1.74 25.65 19.56
C THR A 146 -2.58 25.43 20.83
N GLU A 147 -3.90 25.29 20.69
CA GLU A 147 -4.79 25.01 21.81
C GLU A 147 -4.81 23.50 22.13
N LYS A 148 -4.10 23.13 23.19
CA LYS A 148 -3.93 21.71 23.60
C LYS A 148 -5.23 21.02 24.03
N THR A 149 -6.24 21.76 24.46
CA THR A 149 -7.53 21.16 24.84
C THR A 149 -8.34 20.70 23.62
N ASN A 150 -8.00 21.18 22.42
CA ASN A 150 -8.59 20.72 21.16
C ASN A 150 -8.12 19.30 20.77
N ILE A 151 -7.18 18.67 21.49
CA ILE A 151 -6.72 17.29 21.20
C ILE A 151 -7.81 16.28 21.56
N ASP A 152 -8.08 15.35 20.65
CA ASP A 152 -8.95 14.19 20.89
C ASP A 152 -8.10 13.02 21.39
N CYS A 153 -7.95 12.91 22.71
CA CYS A 153 -7.26 11.78 23.34
C CYS A 153 -8.05 10.47 23.20
N LEU A 154 -9.39 10.55 23.08
CA LEU A 154 -10.28 9.40 23.21
C LEU A 154 -10.34 8.56 21.93
N VAL A 155 -10.23 9.19 20.76
CA VAL A 155 -10.31 8.47 19.47
C VAL A 155 -9.28 7.35 19.34
N CYS A 156 -8.10 7.53 19.91
CA CYS A 156 -7.02 6.54 19.89
C CYS A 156 -7.04 5.58 21.10
N HIS A 157 -7.61 6.00 22.23
CA HIS A 157 -7.45 5.31 23.51
C HIS A 157 -8.76 4.72 24.08
N ASP A 158 -9.91 4.90 23.44
CA ASP A 158 -11.17 4.28 23.85
C ASP A 158 -11.10 2.75 23.75
N ASN A 159 -11.21 2.04 24.88
CA ASN A 159 -11.35 0.58 24.91
C ASN A 159 -12.79 0.12 25.20
N THR A 160 -13.77 1.03 25.16
CA THR A 160 -15.19 0.68 25.36
C THR A 160 -15.91 0.31 24.07
N GLY A 161 -15.39 0.71 22.91
CA GLY A 161 -16.05 0.59 21.62
C GLY A 161 -17.26 1.51 21.43
N THR A 162 -17.46 2.48 22.33
CA THR A 162 -18.62 3.39 22.32
C THR A 162 -18.30 4.79 21.81
N TYR A 163 -17.03 5.19 21.77
CA TYR A 163 -16.62 6.50 21.30
C TYR A 163 -16.81 6.64 19.79
N LYS A 164 -17.56 7.66 19.35
CA LYS A 164 -17.84 7.93 17.93
C LYS A 164 -17.88 9.42 17.67
N LYS A 165 -17.12 9.87 16.65
CA LYS A 165 -17.14 11.24 16.12
C LYS A 165 -18.37 11.46 15.23
N GLU A 166 -19.01 12.61 15.39
CA GLU A 166 -20.19 13.00 14.61
C GLU A 166 -19.78 13.57 13.23
N LYS A 167 -20.63 13.40 12.22
CA LYS A 167 -20.36 13.87 10.86
C LYS A 167 -20.61 15.37 10.75
N GLY A 168 -19.71 16.09 10.06
CA GLY A 168 -19.93 17.50 9.70
C GLY A 168 -19.81 18.50 10.84
N VAL A 169 -19.25 18.10 11.98
CA VAL A 169 -19.10 18.97 13.16
C VAL A 169 -17.63 19.13 13.58
N GLY A 170 -16.68 19.08 12.65
CA GLY A 170 -15.29 19.42 12.96
C GLY A 170 -14.59 18.46 13.91
N GLY A 171 -15.03 17.20 13.98
CA GLY A 171 -14.42 16.18 14.83
C GLY A 171 -15.00 16.03 16.24
N TYR A 172 -16.05 16.77 16.62
CA TYR A 172 -16.70 16.53 17.92
C TYR A 172 -17.34 15.13 18.02
N PRO A 173 -17.37 14.51 19.22
CA PRO A 173 -18.08 13.27 19.45
C PRO A 173 -19.59 13.45 19.31
N LYS A 174 -20.31 12.35 19.07
CA LYS A 174 -21.78 12.36 19.13
C LYS A 174 -22.26 12.71 20.53
N ALA A 175 -23.36 13.46 20.62
CA ALA A 175 -23.98 13.80 21.91
C ALA A 175 -24.42 12.56 22.72
N SER A 176 -24.60 11.40 22.08
CA SER A 176 -24.93 10.14 22.75
C SER A 176 -23.74 9.45 23.42
N VAL A 177 -22.51 9.92 23.21
CA VAL A 177 -21.31 9.33 23.82
C VAL A 177 -21.26 9.71 25.30
N ASN A 178 -21.18 8.70 26.17
CA ASN A 178 -20.91 8.92 27.58
C ASN A 178 -19.41 9.16 27.79
N LEU A 179 -19.00 10.42 27.89
CA LEU A 179 -17.61 10.81 28.02
C LEU A 179 -16.95 10.27 29.30
N ASN A 180 -17.67 10.24 30.43
CA ASN A 180 -17.14 9.69 31.69
C ASN A 180 -16.83 8.19 31.55
N TYR A 181 -17.74 7.44 30.91
CA TYR A 181 -17.56 6.00 30.69
C TYR A 181 -16.36 5.73 29.79
N VAL A 182 -16.20 6.48 28.70
CA VAL A 182 -15.04 6.35 27.81
C VAL A 182 -13.75 6.73 28.55
N ALA A 183 -13.72 7.89 29.21
CA ALA A 183 -12.52 8.42 29.87
C ALA A 183 -12.00 7.53 31.00
N THR A 184 -12.87 6.78 31.69
CA THR A 184 -12.47 5.85 32.76
C THR A 184 -12.02 4.48 32.25
N ASN A 185 -12.29 4.17 30.98
CA ASN A 185 -11.97 2.88 30.35
C ASN A 185 -10.99 3.06 29.17
N ILE A 186 -10.07 4.02 29.28
CA ILE A 186 -9.03 4.21 28.28
C ILE A 186 -7.88 3.20 28.45
N GLY A 187 -7.23 2.86 27.35
CA GLY A 187 -6.08 1.95 27.36
C GLY A 187 -5.18 2.06 26.14
N SER A 188 -4.37 1.02 25.93
CA SER A 188 -3.55 0.90 24.72
C SER A 188 -4.43 0.79 23.48
N PRO A 189 -4.12 1.51 22.39
CA PRO A 189 -4.92 1.47 21.16
C PRO A 189 -5.05 0.07 20.57
N GLY A 190 -6.29 -0.34 20.28
CA GLY A 190 -6.63 -1.50 19.45
C GLY A 190 -6.73 -1.15 17.96
N ARG A 191 -7.10 -2.15 17.14
CA ARG A 191 -7.28 -1.99 15.68
C ARG A 191 -8.47 -1.09 15.35
N GLU A 192 -9.50 -1.14 16.17
CA GLU A 192 -10.72 -0.34 16.11
C GLU A 192 -10.45 1.17 16.23
N ASN A 193 -9.49 1.55 17.07
CA ASN A 193 -9.12 2.95 17.28
C ASN A 193 -8.46 3.53 16.02
N CYS A 194 -7.49 2.82 15.43
CA CYS A 194 -6.88 3.23 14.16
C CYS A 194 -7.89 3.14 13.00
N GLY A 195 -8.69 2.07 13.02
CA GLY A 195 -9.67 1.72 12.00
C GLY A 195 -10.78 2.75 11.80
N VAL A 196 -11.17 3.50 12.84
CA VAL A 196 -12.20 4.55 12.75
C VAL A 196 -11.91 5.59 11.66
N CYS A 197 -10.63 5.78 11.34
CA CYS A 197 -10.16 6.68 10.29
C CYS A 197 -9.59 5.92 9.09
N HIS A 198 -8.74 4.92 9.33
CA HIS A 198 -7.94 4.28 8.28
C HIS A 198 -8.75 3.34 7.38
N PHE A 199 -9.78 2.68 7.91
CA PHE A 199 -10.66 1.80 7.12
C PHE A 199 -11.70 2.58 6.30
N TRP A 200 -12.02 3.81 6.69
CA TRP A 200 -13.15 4.59 6.14
C TRP A 200 -12.74 5.78 5.25
N GLY A 201 -11.45 5.87 4.91
CA GLY A 201 -10.90 6.94 4.07
C GLY A 201 -11.57 6.98 2.70
N GLY A 202 -11.82 8.16 2.14
CA GLY A 202 -12.52 8.31 0.84
C GLY A 202 -14.05 8.18 0.94
N GLY A 203 -14.60 8.09 2.15
CA GLY A 203 -16.03 8.18 2.42
C GLY A 203 -16.76 6.84 2.55
N GLY A 204 -16.05 5.72 2.68
CA GLY A 204 -16.60 4.38 2.84
C GLY A 204 -15.53 3.37 3.25
N ASN A 205 -15.95 2.17 3.67
CA ASN A 205 -15.05 1.07 4.03
C ASN A 205 -14.20 0.67 2.82
N ASN A 206 -12.90 0.45 3.03
CA ASN A 206 -11.93 0.00 2.04
C ASN A 206 -11.90 0.78 0.71
N VAL A 207 -12.44 2.02 0.66
CA VAL A 207 -12.47 2.82 -0.57
C VAL A 207 -11.07 3.20 -1.04
N LYS A 208 -10.23 3.66 -0.12
CA LYS A 208 -8.97 4.35 -0.44
C LYS A 208 -7.78 3.41 -0.57
N HIS A 209 -7.39 2.77 0.54
CA HIS A 209 -6.16 1.97 0.62
C HIS A 209 -6.25 0.66 -0.18
N GLY A 210 -7.39 -0.04 -0.11
CA GLY A 210 -7.58 -1.35 -0.74
C GLY A 210 -7.04 -2.52 0.10
N ASP A 211 -6.05 -2.27 0.95
CA ASP A 211 -5.49 -3.21 1.91
C ASP A 211 -5.78 -2.85 3.37
N LEU A 212 -6.68 -1.90 3.67
CA LEU A 212 -7.09 -1.55 5.04
C LEU A 212 -8.62 -1.48 5.14
N ASP A 213 -9.20 -2.43 5.87
CA ASP A 213 -10.64 -2.75 5.86
C ASP A 213 -11.15 -3.02 7.27
N LYS A 214 -12.41 -2.68 7.58
CA LYS A 214 -13.08 -3.10 8.83
C LYS A 214 -13.02 -4.60 9.08
N ALA A 215 -12.93 -5.42 8.03
CA ALA A 215 -12.77 -6.87 8.17
C ALA A 215 -11.52 -7.23 8.99
N MET A 216 -10.48 -6.38 8.95
CA MET A 216 -9.26 -6.56 9.74
C MET A 216 -9.44 -6.37 11.24
N LEU A 217 -10.65 -6.09 11.74
CA LEU A 217 -10.95 -6.16 13.17
C LEU A 217 -11.10 -7.60 13.64
N ASP A 218 -11.56 -8.48 12.74
CA ASP A 218 -11.77 -9.90 13.00
C ASP A 218 -11.72 -10.61 11.64
N CYS A 219 -10.50 -10.96 11.21
CA CYS A 219 -10.27 -11.61 9.93
C CYS A 219 -9.58 -12.96 10.09
N SER A 220 -9.76 -13.81 9.10
CA SER A 220 -9.03 -15.07 8.99
C SER A 220 -7.61 -14.85 8.45
N PRO A 221 -6.72 -15.86 8.56
CA PRO A 221 -5.35 -15.77 8.03
C PRO A 221 -5.27 -15.52 6.51
N GLU A 222 -6.30 -15.88 5.74
CA GLU A 222 -6.37 -15.64 4.30
C GLU A 222 -6.43 -14.14 3.97
N VAL A 223 -7.05 -13.33 4.85
CA VAL A 223 -7.11 -11.88 4.69
C VAL A 223 -5.76 -11.26 5.07
N ASP A 224 -5.28 -11.49 6.30
CA ASP A 224 -3.99 -11.00 6.77
C ASP A 224 -3.42 -11.90 7.87
N VAL A 225 -2.20 -12.42 7.67
CA VAL A 225 -1.54 -13.33 8.62
C VAL A 225 -1.04 -12.69 9.91
N HIS A 226 -0.84 -11.37 9.94
CA HIS A 226 -0.38 -10.66 11.13
C HIS A 226 -1.57 -10.21 11.98
N MET A 227 -2.63 -9.72 11.33
CA MET A 227 -3.81 -9.18 12.02
C MET A 227 -4.90 -10.23 12.26
N THR A 228 -4.79 -11.46 11.74
CA THR A 228 -5.79 -12.51 12.00
C THR A 228 -5.99 -12.78 13.49
N THR A 229 -7.25 -12.93 13.90
CA THR A 229 -7.64 -13.28 15.27
C THR A 229 -7.31 -14.73 15.62
N ASP A 230 -7.11 -15.57 14.60
CA ASP A 230 -6.70 -16.98 14.73
C ASP A 230 -5.17 -17.15 14.90
N GLY A 231 -4.41 -16.07 15.07
CA GLY A 231 -2.94 -16.09 15.14
C GLY A 231 -2.36 -15.06 16.11
N GLU A 232 -1.32 -14.34 15.67
CA GLU A 232 -0.64 -13.32 16.48
C GLU A 232 -1.53 -12.14 16.84
N ASP A 233 -2.63 -11.92 16.09
CA ASP A 233 -3.69 -10.95 16.42
C ASP A 233 -3.11 -9.56 16.68
N MET A 234 -2.20 -9.14 15.79
CA MET A 234 -1.42 -7.93 15.99
C MET A 234 -2.32 -6.69 15.94
N SER A 235 -2.17 -5.82 16.95
CA SER A 235 -2.66 -4.44 16.83
C SER A 235 -1.76 -3.62 15.89
N CYS A 236 -2.25 -2.47 15.41
CA CYS A 236 -1.49 -1.63 14.48
C CYS A 236 -0.14 -1.17 15.08
N ILE A 237 -0.12 -0.86 16.37
CA ILE A 237 1.05 -0.31 17.08
C ILE A 237 2.16 -1.34 17.34
N GLU A 238 1.93 -2.62 17.08
CA GLU A 238 2.96 -3.64 17.17
C GLU A 238 3.96 -3.55 16.01
N CYS A 239 3.48 -3.17 14.82
CA CYS A 239 4.34 -2.92 13.67
C CYS A 239 4.66 -1.42 13.55
N HIS A 240 3.65 -0.57 13.74
CA HIS A 240 3.78 0.89 13.83
C HIS A 240 4.24 1.30 15.22
N VAL A 241 5.44 0.86 15.60
CA VAL A 241 6.07 1.19 16.88
C VAL A 241 5.99 2.69 17.10
N THR A 242 5.52 3.08 18.27
CA THR A 242 5.22 4.47 18.60
C THR A 242 6.03 4.88 19.81
N GLU A 243 6.83 5.92 19.66
CA GLU A 243 7.58 6.55 20.74
C GLU A 243 7.19 8.02 20.80
N ASN A 244 6.87 8.53 22.00
CA ASN A 244 6.48 9.94 22.20
C ASN A 244 5.40 10.40 21.19
N HIS A 245 4.31 9.63 21.06
CA HIS A 245 3.21 9.82 20.10
C HIS A 245 3.61 9.97 18.61
N ASN A 246 4.87 9.72 18.26
CA ASN A 246 5.32 9.63 16.88
C ASN A 246 5.11 8.21 16.38
N ILE A 247 3.95 7.98 15.76
CA ILE A 247 3.59 6.72 15.12
C ILE A 247 4.44 6.55 13.85
N THR A 248 5.26 5.49 13.80
CA THR A 248 6.08 5.18 12.63
C THR A 248 5.26 4.72 11.42
N GLY A 249 5.87 4.65 10.23
CA GLY A 249 5.20 4.13 9.03
C GLY A 249 4.56 5.23 8.17
N LYS A 250 5.39 6.15 7.68
CA LYS A 250 4.93 7.15 6.71
C LYS A 250 4.35 6.46 5.46
N LEU A 251 3.24 6.98 4.96
CA LEU A 251 2.57 6.53 3.73
C LEU A 251 3.06 7.33 2.52
N TYR A 252 3.43 6.66 1.42
CA TYR A 252 3.97 7.32 0.22
C TYR A 252 2.97 8.22 -0.52
N ALA A 253 1.67 7.96 -0.39
CA ALA A 253 0.63 8.83 -0.92
C ALA A 253 0.49 10.18 -0.17
N LEU A 254 1.20 10.37 0.95
CA LEU A 254 1.19 11.61 1.77
C LEU A 254 2.60 12.06 2.21
N SER A 255 3.66 11.40 1.73
CA SER A 255 5.06 11.62 2.15
C SER A 255 6.00 11.11 1.07
N SER A 256 7.13 11.79 0.89
CA SER A 256 7.97 11.62 -0.29
C SER A 256 9.26 10.90 0.01
N GLU A 257 9.86 11.16 1.17
CA GLU A 257 11.19 10.64 1.50
C GLU A 257 11.14 9.25 2.16
N ASN A 258 12.18 8.43 1.93
CA ASN A 258 12.32 7.12 2.56
C ASN A 258 12.77 7.20 4.03
N LYS A 259 11.99 7.88 4.88
CA LYS A 259 12.25 8.08 6.31
C LYS A 259 11.07 7.61 7.15
N ASN A 260 11.34 7.15 8.37
CA ASN A 260 10.32 6.72 9.34
C ASN A 260 9.30 5.72 8.71
N ARG A 261 9.82 4.68 8.08
CA ARG A 261 9.03 3.64 7.39
C ARG A 261 8.96 2.38 8.24
N VAL A 262 7.86 1.65 8.09
CA VAL A 262 7.69 0.31 8.64
C VAL A 262 8.10 -0.70 7.58
N THR A 263 8.85 -1.72 7.96
CA THR A 263 9.41 -2.71 7.02
C THR A 263 9.36 -4.11 7.61
N CYS A 264 9.26 -5.13 6.75
CA CYS A 264 9.19 -6.54 7.16
C CYS A 264 10.42 -6.96 7.98
N GLU A 265 11.56 -6.36 7.70
CA GLU A 265 12.87 -6.67 8.28
C GLU A 265 13.00 -6.19 9.75
N GLN A 266 12.00 -5.50 10.28
CA GLN A 266 11.92 -5.23 11.72
C GLN A 266 11.67 -6.51 12.51
N CYS A 267 10.90 -7.45 11.94
CA CYS A 267 10.55 -8.73 12.57
C CYS A 267 11.17 -9.93 11.87
N HIS A 268 11.47 -9.84 10.57
CA HIS A 268 12.08 -10.89 9.77
C HIS A 268 13.52 -10.53 9.38
N THR A 269 14.34 -11.49 8.97
CA THR A 269 15.63 -11.19 8.36
C THR A 269 15.47 -10.78 6.89
N ASP A 270 16.54 -10.27 6.26
CA ASP A 270 16.59 -10.04 4.82
C ASP A 270 16.73 -11.34 3.99
N LYS A 271 16.86 -12.47 4.69
CA LYS A 271 16.99 -13.83 4.16
C LYS A 271 16.15 -14.80 4.99
N PRO A 272 14.81 -14.66 4.97
CA PRO A 272 13.95 -15.45 5.85
C PRO A 272 13.64 -16.84 5.31
N HIS A 273 14.04 -17.17 4.07
CA HIS A 273 13.71 -18.43 3.42
C HIS A 273 14.86 -19.44 3.51
N ASP A 274 14.54 -20.73 3.54
CA ASP A 274 15.55 -21.80 3.37
C ASP A 274 15.93 -22.04 1.89
N ASN A 275 15.64 -21.07 1.02
CA ASN A 275 15.95 -21.10 -0.40
C ASN A 275 16.71 -19.84 -0.81
N VAL A 276 18.00 -20.02 -1.10
CA VAL A 276 18.91 -18.93 -1.49
C VAL A 276 18.45 -18.17 -2.74
N ILE A 277 17.76 -18.83 -3.67
CA ILE A 277 17.26 -18.16 -4.88
C ILE A 277 16.16 -17.18 -4.49
N ILE A 278 15.24 -17.55 -3.60
CA ILE A 278 14.15 -16.68 -3.14
C ILE A 278 14.73 -15.54 -2.29
N ASP A 279 15.67 -15.81 -1.40
CA ASP A 279 16.39 -14.76 -0.67
C ASP A 279 17.10 -13.77 -1.61
N ASP A 280 17.72 -14.25 -2.69
CA ASP A 280 18.38 -13.36 -3.65
C ASP A 280 17.38 -12.47 -4.42
N HIS A 281 16.11 -12.86 -4.54
CA HIS A 281 15.08 -11.99 -5.13
C HIS A 281 14.85 -10.74 -4.28
N TYR A 282 15.01 -10.82 -2.96
CA TYR A 282 14.84 -9.66 -2.07
C TYR A 282 15.75 -8.48 -2.45
N ASN A 283 16.85 -8.72 -3.15
CA ASN A 283 17.72 -7.66 -3.67
C ASN A 283 16.99 -6.69 -4.61
N ARG A 284 15.96 -7.16 -5.34
CA ARG A 284 15.24 -6.41 -6.39
C ARG A 284 13.73 -6.54 -6.32
N VAL A 285 13.17 -7.35 -5.44
CA VAL A 285 11.73 -7.58 -5.25
C VAL A 285 11.41 -7.31 -3.79
N ALA A 286 10.43 -6.45 -3.51
CA ALA A 286 9.98 -6.19 -2.14
C ALA A 286 9.24 -7.42 -1.59
N CYS A 287 9.29 -7.67 -0.28
CA CYS A 287 8.60 -8.79 0.35
C CYS A 287 7.09 -8.75 0.02
N GLN A 288 6.51 -7.55 0.08
CA GLN A 288 5.13 -7.25 -0.27
C GLN A 288 4.75 -7.80 -1.65
N THR A 289 5.63 -7.72 -2.66
CA THR A 289 5.34 -8.16 -4.03
C THR A 289 4.95 -9.63 -4.09
N CYS A 290 5.68 -10.49 -3.37
CA CYS A 290 5.40 -11.92 -3.37
C CYS A 290 4.31 -12.30 -2.36
N HIS A 291 4.22 -11.56 -1.24
CA HIS A 291 3.36 -11.93 -0.11
C HIS A 291 2.00 -11.21 -0.07
N ILE A 292 1.75 -10.24 -0.96
CA ILE A 292 0.44 -9.61 -1.18
C ILE A 292 0.04 -9.86 -2.64
N PRO A 293 -0.32 -11.10 -3.02
CA PRO A 293 -0.67 -11.46 -4.39
C PRO A 293 -1.99 -10.82 -4.86
N TYR A 294 -2.88 -10.54 -3.90
CA TYR A 294 -4.19 -9.92 -4.09
C TYR A 294 -4.46 -8.98 -2.91
N TYR A 295 -5.18 -7.88 -3.18
CA TYR A 295 -5.72 -6.98 -2.16
C TYR A 295 -7.24 -6.84 -2.33
N ALA A 296 -7.89 -6.08 -1.43
CA ALA A 296 -9.35 -6.03 -1.35
C ALA A 296 -9.97 -7.43 -1.20
N LYS A 297 -9.33 -8.28 -0.38
CA LYS A 297 -9.71 -9.69 -0.19
C LYS A 297 -11.07 -9.88 0.51
N ALA A 298 -11.47 -8.93 1.36
CA ALA A 298 -12.67 -9.04 2.19
C ALA A 298 -13.83 -8.17 1.70
N ASN A 299 -13.57 -6.92 1.30
CA ASN A 299 -14.55 -6.04 0.68
C ASN A 299 -13.92 -5.32 -0.51
N SER A 300 -14.74 -5.02 -1.52
CA SER A 300 -14.32 -4.32 -2.72
C SER A 300 -13.70 -2.95 -2.40
N THR A 301 -12.79 -2.54 -3.26
CA THR A 301 -12.15 -1.23 -3.20
C THR A 301 -12.46 -0.44 -4.45
N LYS A 302 -12.45 0.89 -4.34
CA LYS A 302 -12.72 1.75 -5.47
C LYS A 302 -11.48 1.82 -6.35
N MET A 303 -11.64 1.49 -7.62
CA MET A 303 -10.60 1.52 -8.65
C MET A 303 -10.69 2.74 -9.54
N ILE A 304 -11.92 3.21 -9.82
CA ILE A 304 -12.16 4.43 -10.59
C ILE A 304 -13.13 5.36 -9.88
N TRP A 305 -12.84 6.66 -9.90
CA TRP A 305 -13.76 7.73 -9.52
C TRP A 305 -13.85 8.81 -10.61
N ASP A 306 -14.98 8.87 -11.31
CA ASP A 306 -15.25 9.87 -12.35
C ASP A 306 -16.24 10.95 -11.87
N TRP A 307 -15.68 12.10 -11.46
CA TRP A 307 -16.45 13.27 -11.03
C TRP A 307 -17.18 13.99 -12.19
N SER A 308 -16.78 13.78 -13.45
CA SER A 308 -17.37 14.47 -14.61
C SER A 308 -18.84 14.12 -14.83
N THR A 309 -19.27 12.98 -14.27
CA THR A 309 -20.64 12.46 -14.37
C THR A 309 -21.55 12.90 -13.21
N ALA A 310 -21.00 13.62 -12.22
CA ALA A 310 -21.74 14.08 -11.05
C ALA A 310 -22.83 15.10 -11.42
N GLY A 311 -23.86 15.22 -10.59
CA GLY A 311 -24.94 16.20 -10.75
C GLY A 311 -26.23 15.71 -11.41
N LYS A 312 -26.37 14.41 -11.73
CA LYS A 312 -27.66 13.86 -12.19
C LYS A 312 -28.60 13.77 -11.00
N LEU A 313 -29.78 14.37 -11.11
CA LEU A 313 -30.82 14.35 -10.10
C LEU A 313 -31.97 13.44 -10.57
N ASP A 314 -32.81 13.00 -9.64
CA ASP A 314 -34.04 12.30 -9.99
C ASP A 314 -35.10 13.26 -10.56
N GLU A 315 -36.27 12.70 -10.94
CA GLU A 315 -37.37 13.47 -11.54
C GLU A 315 -37.92 14.57 -10.61
N ASP A 316 -37.75 14.40 -9.29
CA ASP A 316 -38.19 15.35 -8.26
C ASP A 316 -37.10 16.39 -7.92
N GLY A 317 -35.93 16.32 -8.58
CA GLY A 317 -34.80 17.22 -8.35
C GLY A 317 -33.97 16.87 -7.11
N ASN A 318 -34.11 15.66 -6.56
CA ASN A 318 -33.33 15.20 -5.41
C ASN A 318 -32.07 14.45 -5.84
N ALA A 319 -31.09 14.44 -4.93
CA ALA A 319 -29.87 13.66 -5.10
C ALA A 319 -30.19 12.15 -5.13
N MET A 320 -29.68 11.46 -6.14
CA MET A 320 -29.86 10.03 -6.36
C MET A 320 -28.55 9.25 -6.18
N HIS A 321 -28.67 7.95 -5.98
CA HIS A 321 -27.55 7.02 -6.05
C HIS A 321 -27.98 5.73 -6.76
N GLN A 322 -27.00 4.99 -7.26
CA GLN A 322 -27.20 3.67 -7.83
C GLN A 322 -26.12 2.74 -7.28
N ASN A 323 -26.49 1.48 -7.08
CA ASN A 323 -25.56 0.45 -6.62
C ASN A 323 -25.19 -0.51 -7.75
N ASP A 324 -24.03 -1.16 -7.62
CA ASP A 324 -23.67 -2.37 -8.37
C ASP A 324 -24.37 -3.61 -7.78
N ALA A 325 -24.01 -4.81 -8.24
CA ALA A 325 -24.64 -6.05 -7.81
C ALA A 325 -24.25 -6.44 -6.37
N GLU A 326 -23.08 -5.98 -5.93
CA GLU A 326 -22.46 -6.22 -4.63
C GLU A 326 -22.93 -5.21 -3.57
N GLY A 327 -23.70 -4.19 -3.99
CA GLY A 327 -24.28 -3.18 -3.12
C GLY A 327 -23.40 -1.94 -2.91
N ASN A 328 -22.26 -1.84 -3.59
CA ASN A 328 -21.46 -0.62 -3.57
C ASN A 328 -22.13 0.45 -4.42
N HIS A 329 -22.04 1.71 -4.01
CA HIS A 329 -22.48 2.81 -4.88
C HIS A 329 -21.63 2.81 -6.15
N LYS A 330 -22.24 2.58 -7.32
CA LYS A 330 -21.63 2.79 -8.64
C LYS A 330 -21.87 4.20 -9.17
N TYR A 331 -22.86 4.90 -8.63
CA TYR A 331 -23.14 6.30 -8.94
C TYR A 331 -23.70 7.04 -7.71
N MET A 332 -23.31 8.30 -7.53
CA MET A 332 -23.96 9.23 -6.61
C MET A 332 -24.00 10.63 -7.23
N SER A 333 -25.12 11.35 -7.17
CA SER A 333 -25.22 12.73 -7.70
C SER A 333 -24.11 13.63 -7.17
N ILE A 334 -23.78 13.48 -5.88
CA ILE A 334 -22.79 14.31 -5.19
C ILE A 334 -21.34 13.98 -5.55
N LYS A 335 -21.07 12.88 -6.27
CA LYS A 335 -19.70 12.37 -6.47
C LYS A 335 -19.40 11.80 -7.85
N GLY A 336 -20.41 11.53 -8.67
CA GLY A 336 -20.25 10.94 -9.99
C GLY A 336 -20.23 9.41 -9.97
N THR A 337 -19.47 8.83 -10.89
CA THR A 337 -19.47 7.39 -11.18
C THR A 337 -18.27 6.71 -10.53
N PHE A 338 -18.47 5.46 -10.12
CA PHE A 338 -17.46 4.63 -9.49
C PHE A 338 -17.33 3.29 -10.19
N ILE A 339 -16.11 2.77 -10.26
CA ILE A 339 -15.85 1.35 -10.55
C ILE A 339 -15.17 0.76 -9.33
N TRP A 340 -15.69 -0.38 -8.90
CA TRP A 340 -15.21 -1.17 -7.77
C TRP A 340 -14.67 -2.49 -8.26
N ASP A 341 -13.76 -3.06 -7.48
CA ASP A 341 -13.20 -4.37 -7.73
C ASP A 341 -12.81 -5.02 -6.40
N ASP A 342 -12.78 -6.35 -6.35
CA ASP A 342 -12.35 -7.14 -5.20
C ASP A 342 -11.35 -8.22 -5.62
N ASN A 343 -10.60 -8.76 -4.66
CA ASN A 343 -9.52 -9.73 -4.95
C ASN A 343 -8.62 -9.27 -6.10
N VAL A 344 -8.18 -8.01 -6.02
CA VAL A 344 -7.55 -7.32 -7.13
C VAL A 344 -6.08 -7.67 -7.21
N GLU A 345 -5.58 -7.95 -8.41
CA GLU A 345 -4.15 -8.10 -8.67
C GLU A 345 -3.45 -6.73 -8.58
N PRO A 346 -2.38 -6.59 -7.79
CA PRO A 346 -1.60 -5.35 -7.78
C PRO A 346 -0.95 -5.07 -9.14
N GLU A 347 -0.76 -3.79 -9.44
CA GLU A 347 0.16 -3.38 -10.50
C GLU A 347 1.58 -3.27 -9.92
N TYR A 348 2.61 -3.63 -10.70
CA TYR A 348 3.98 -3.72 -10.21
C TYR A 348 4.88 -2.65 -10.78
N PHE A 349 5.58 -1.93 -9.90
CA PHE A 349 6.43 -0.79 -10.26
C PHE A 349 7.82 -0.90 -9.62
N TRP A 350 8.84 -0.42 -10.35
CA TRP A 350 10.12 -0.12 -9.70
C TRP A 350 9.95 1.06 -8.77
N PHE A 351 10.45 0.90 -7.55
CA PHE A 351 10.37 1.95 -6.55
C PHE A 351 11.57 1.92 -5.60
N ASN A 352 12.15 3.09 -5.35
CA ASN A 352 13.34 3.27 -4.52
C ASN A 352 13.07 3.96 -3.17
N GLY A 353 11.80 4.22 -2.86
CA GLY A 353 11.39 4.92 -1.65
C GLY A 353 11.35 6.43 -1.77
N ILE A 354 11.49 7.00 -2.97
CA ILE A 354 11.30 8.43 -3.24
C ILE A 354 10.03 8.61 -4.07
N ALA A 355 9.04 9.31 -3.54
CA ALA A 355 7.81 9.65 -4.25
C ALA A 355 7.76 11.15 -4.58
N ASN A 356 7.10 11.52 -5.67
CA ASN A 356 6.76 12.91 -5.99
C ASN A 356 5.25 13.12 -5.95
N HIS A 357 4.78 14.37 -5.89
CA HIS A 357 3.37 14.73 -5.73
C HIS A 357 2.99 15.90 -6.61
N GLN A 358 1.79 15.87 -7.20
CA GLN A 358 1.16 17.03 -7.82
C GLN A 358 0.64 17.96 -6.71
N LEU A 359 1.18 19.18 -6.68
CA LEU A 359 0.76 20.25 -5.79
C LEU A 359 -0.29 21.11 -6.48
N LEU A 360 -1.00 21.91 -5.67
CA LEU A 360 -2.08 22.78 -6.14
C LEU A 360 -1.58 23.85 -7.15
N GLU A 361 -0.35 24.33 -6.96
CA GLU A 361 0.28 25.36 -7.80
C GLU A 361 0.94 24.81 -9.06
N ASP A 362 1.11 23.49 -9.15
CA ASP A 362 1.80 22.88 -10.27
C ASP A 362 0.94 22.92 -11.53
N LYS A 363 1.59 23.29 -12.63
CA LYS A 363 0.98 23.18 -13.96
C LYS A 363 0.95 21.73 -14.41
N ILE A 364 -0.12 21.37 -15.11
CA ILE A 364 -0.30 20.07 -15.70
C ILE A 364 0.33 20.07 -17.10
N GLU A 365 1.36 19.26 -17.28
CA GLU A 365 2.11 19.16 -18.54
C GLU A 365 1.69 17.97 -19.40
N SER A 366 1.08 16.95 -18.79
CA SER A 366 0.67 15.72 -19.46
C SER A 366 -0.54 15.07 -18.80
N PHE A 367 -1.22 14.23 -19.57
CA PHE A 367 -2.36 13.44 -19.14
C PHE A 367 -2.06 11.95 -19.33
N PRO A 368 -2.54 11.05 -18.44
CA PRO A 368 -3.26 11.36 -17.20
C PRO A 368 -2.36 12.05 -16.16
N VAL A 369 -2.94 12.95 -15.36
CA VAL A 369 -2.20 13.69 -14.32
C VAL A 369 -1.77 12.72 -13.23
N GLN A 370 -0.49 12.70 -12.94
CA GLN A 370 0.09 11.85 -11.91
C GLN A 370 -0.05 12.57 -10.56
N MET A 371 -1.09 12.24 -9.78
CA MET A 371 -1.34 12.85 -8.47
C MET A 371 -0.15 12.65 -7.53
N ASN A 372 0.49 11.50 -7.66
CA ASN A 372 1.81 11.21 -7.15
C ASN A 372 2.56 10.33 -8.16
N SER A 373 3.86 10.18 -7.98
CA SER A 373 4.68 9.26 -8.76
C SER A 373 5.68 8.52 -7.85
N LEU A 374 6.09 7.33 -8.30
CA LEU A 374 7.06 6.49 -7.61
C LEU A 374 8.36 6.46 -8.44
N ASP A 375 9.46 6.99 -7.89
CA ASP A 375 10.75 6.99 -8.58
C ASP A 375 11.42 5.63 -8.45
N GLY A 376 12.02 5.17 -9.55
CA GLY A 376 12.74 3.92 -9.58
C GLY A 376 12.94 3.36 -10.99
N SER A 377 13.90 2.46 -11.12
CA SER A 377 14.12 1.68 -12.34
C SER A 377 15.01 0.46 -12.09
N TYR A 378 15.15 -0.41 -13.09
CA TYR A 378 16.14 -1.47 -13.04
C TYR A 378 17.59 -0.96 -12.89
N LYS A 379 17.89 0.19 -13.48
CA LYS A 379 19.23 0.80 -13.46
C LYS A 379 19.56 1.49 -12.15
N ASP A 380 18.56 1.82 -11.33
CA ASP A 380 18.72 2.46 -10.02
C ASP A 380 19.32 1.49 -8.99
N LYS A 381 20.63 1.30 -9.12
CA LYS A 381 21.51 0.44 -8.30
C LYS A 381 22.98 0.83 -8.51
N GLY A 382 23.85 0.37 -7.60
CA GLY A 382 25.28 0.65 -7.66
C GLY A 382 25.54 2.16 -7.66
N LEU A 383 26.32 2.64 -8.64
CA LEU A 383 26.67 4.06 -8.79
C LEU A 383 25.50 4.95 -9.26
N PHE A 384 24.43 4.37 -9.81
CA PHE A 384 23.27 5.11 -10.30
C PHE A 384 22.15 5.22 -9.27
N LYS A 385 22.42 4.82 -8.02
CA LYS A 385 21.41 4.77 -6.97
C LYS A 385 21.01 6.17 -6.53
N LYS A 386 19.72 6.51 -6.62
CA LYS A 386 19.19 7.82 -6.17
C LYS A 386 18.86 7.88 -4.68
N SER A 387 18.51 6.75 -4.08
CA SER A 387 18.18 6.65 -2.65
C SER A 387 19.22 5.83 -1.87
N MET A 388 18.99 5.55 -0.59
CA MET A 388 19.92 4.73 0.22
C MET A 388 19.95 3.26 -0.21
N LYS A 389 18.82 2.72 -0.69
CA LYS A 389 18.65 1.33 -1.12
C LYS A 389 18.36 1.27 -2.63
N PRO A 390 18.79 0.21 -3.34
CA PRO A 390 18.44 0.07 -4.74
C PRO A 390 16.92 -0.01 -4.93
N SER A 391 16.43 0.41 -6.10
CA SER A 391 15.03 0.17 -6.50
C SER A 391 14.64 -1.29 -6.34
N LYS A 392 13.43 -1.54 -5.85
CA LYS A 392 12.80 -2.87 -5.83
C LYS A 392 11.47 -2.82 -6.58
N ILE A 393 10.97 -3.97 -7.01
CA ILE A 393 9.61 -4.10 -7.53
C ILE A 393 8.64 -4.14 -6.36
N TRP A 394 7.63 -3.28 -6.38
CA TRP A 394 6.59 -3.14 -5.35
C TRP A 394 5.20 -3.40 -5.92
N PRO A 395 4.27 -4.00 -5.14
CA PRO A 395 2.87 -4.09 -5.50
C PRO A 395 2.15 -2.79 -5.15
N VAL A 396 1.34 -2.29 -6.08
CA VAL A 396 0.73 -0.97 -5.99
C VAL A 396 -0.73 -1.06 -6.43
N LYS A 397 -1.62 -0.51 -5.60
CA LYS A 397 -2.95 -0.11 -6.05
C LYS A 397 -2.84 1.17 -6.85
N VAL A 398 -3.34 1.16 -8.09
CA VAL A 398 -3.46 2.38 -8.91
C VAL A 398 -4.93 2.79 -8.94
N HIS A 399 -5.25 3.89 -8.27
CA HIS A 399 -6.57 4.49 -8.36
C HIS A 399 -6.60 5.49 -9.52
N ARG A 400 -7.57 5.34 -10.41
CA ARG A 400 -7.75 6.20 -11.58
C ARG A 400 -8.96 7.10 -11.37
N GLY A 401 -8.99 8.26 -11.98
CA GLY A 401 -10.14 9.15 -11.85
C GLY A 401 -10.25 10.18 -12.93
N ARG A 402 -11.34 10.94 -12.88
CA ARG A 402 -11.50 12.19 -13.61
C ARG A 402 -11.94 13.26 -12.64
N GLN A 403 -11.18 14.34 -12.54
CA GLN A 403 -11.46 15.43 -11.59
C GLN A 403 -11.35 16.80 -12.24
N ILE A 404 -11.93 17.79 -11.57
CA ILE A 404 -12.06 19.16 -12.07
C ILE A 404 -10.69 19.86 -12.17
N TYR A 405 -10.45 20.55 -13.28
CA TYR A 405 -9.23 21.31 -13.55
C TYR A 405 -9.54 22.59 -14.35
N ASP A 406 -8.66 23.58 -14.24
CA ASP A 406 -8.74 24.86 -14.96
C ASP A 406 -7.90 24.79 -16.25
N PRO A 407 -8.49 24.77 -17.45
CA PRO A 407 -7.76 24.64 -18.72
C PRO A 407 -6.92 25.87 -19.07
N VAL A 408 -7.27 27.04 -18.56
CA VAL A 408 -6.57 28.30 -18.85
C VAL A 408 -5.34 28.43 -17.96
N ASN A 409 -5.49 28.17 -16.66
CA ASN A 409 -4.36 28.19 -15.72
C ASN A 409 -3.52 26.90 -15.76
N GLN A 410 -4.06 25.83 -16.34
CA GLN A 410 -3.47 24.49 -16.42
C GLN A 410 -3.21 23.87 -15.05
N THR A 411 -4.06 24.15 -14.06
CA THR A 411 -3.92 23.65 -12.68
C THR A 411 -5.13 22.82 -12.28
N LEU A 412 -4.94 21.91 -11.31
CA LEU A 412 -6.06 21.24 -10.66
C LEU A 412 -6.85 22.23 -9.82
N ILE A 413 -8.16 22.04 -9.75
CA ILE A 413 -9.05 22.87 -8.93
C ILE A 413 -9.27 22.19 -7.57
N GLN A 414 -9.18 22.96 -6.49
CA GLN A 414 -9.73 22.60 -5.17
C GLN A 414 -11.16 23.15 -5.10
N PRO A 415 -12.21 22.33 -5.29
CA PRO A 415 -13.58 22.79 -5.13
C PRO A 415 -13.99 22.80 -3.67
N LYS A 416 -14.98 23.65 -3.32
CA LYS A 416 -15.74 23.51 -2.08
C LYS A 416 -16.79 22.41 -2.26
N LEU A 417 -16.62 21.28 -1.59
CA LEU A 417 -17.49 20.12 -1.75
C LEU A 417 -18.61 20.09 -0.71
N TRP A 418 -18.37 20.55 0.51
CA TRP A 418 -19.31 20.38 1.62
C TRP A 418 -19.70 21.70 2.28
N ASP A 419 -20.98 21.76 2.64
CA ASP A 419 -21.56 22.70 3.59
C ASP A 419 -22.78 22.04 4.25
N LYS A 420 -23.20 22.56 5.41
CA LYS A 420 -24.42 22.10 6.08
C LYS A 420 -25.67 22.66 5.40
N GLU A 421 -25.56 23.83 4.79
CA GLU A 421 -26.66 24.56 4.18
C GLU A 421 -26.47 24.66 2.66
N ALA A 422 -27.57 24.56 1.91
CA ALA A 422 -27.59 24.91 0.49
C ALA A 422 -27.41 26.42 0.29
N GLY A 423 -26.95 26.82 -0.90
CA GLY A 423 -26.67 28.20 -1.30
C GLY A 423 -25.34 28.75 -0.79
N LYS A 424 -24.47 27.90 -0.23
CA LYS A 424 -23.13 28.29 0.25
C LYS A 424 -22.01 28.01 -0.75
N GLY A 425 -22.34 27.51 -1.92
CA GLY A 425 -21.41 27.17 -2.98
C GLY A 425 -20.71 25.84 -2.76
N ALA A 426 -21.38 24.89 -2.10
CA ALA A 426 -20.84 23.55 -1.87
C ALA A 426 -21.45 22.53 -2.81
N TYR A 427 -20.61 21.84 -3.57
CA TYR A 427 -21.07 20.97 -4.64
C TYR A 427 -22.05 19.87 -4.19
N TRP A 428 -21.86 19.27 -3.02
CA TRP A 428 -22.70 18.15 -2.55
C TRP A 428 -24.14 18.56 -2.21
N VAL A 429 -24.43 19.85 -2.10
CA VAL A 429 -25.78 20.37 -1.83
C VAL A 429 -26.30 21.26 -2.95
N ASP A 430 -25.42 22.00 -3.63
CA ASP A 430 -25.79 22.98 -4.65
C ASP A 430 -25.67 22.44 -6.09
N PHE A 431 -24.90 21.36 -6.30
CA PHE A 431 -24.66 20.74 -7.61
C PHE A 431 -24.14 21.69 -8.70
N ASP A 432 -23.51 22.79 -8.32
CA ASP A 432 -22.91 23.78 -9.23
C ASP A 432 -21.38 23.75 -9.15
N TRP A 433 -20.74 23.21 -10.19
CA TRP A 433 -19.27 23.13 -10.28
C TRP A 433 -18.60 24.49 -10.42
N GLN A 434 -19.23 25.45 -11.10
CA GLN A 434 -18.65 26.78 -11.32
C GLN A 434 -18.51 27.52 -9.99
N VAL A 435 -19.58 27.51 -9.19
CA VAL A 435 -19.59 28.16 -7.87
C VAL A 435 -18.68 27.41 -6.90
N ALA A 436 -18.70 26.07 -6.91
CA ALA A 436 -17.84 25.27 -6.05
C ALA A 436 -16.35 25.46 -6.36
N ALA A 437 -15.98 25.54 -7.64
CA ALA A 437 -14.62 25.83 -8.08
C ALA A 437 -14.18 27.23 -7.62
N GLN A 438 -14.98 28.26 -7.90
CA GLN A 438 -14.67 29.63 -7.47
C GLN A 438 -14.48 29.72 -5.96
N LYS A 439 -15.44 29.20 -5.17
CA LYS A 439 -15.37 29.28 -3.71
C LYS A 439 -14.18 28.52 -3.13
N GLY A 440 -13.88 27.34 -3.66
CA GLY A 440 -12.76 26.54 -3.19
C GLY A 440 -11.41 27.16 -3.55
N MET A 441 -11.26 27.69 -4.77
CA MET A 441 -10.04 28.37 -5.21
C MET A 441 -9.82 29.71 -4.48
N ASP A 442 -10.87 30.50 -4.27
CA ASP A 442 -10.84 31.70 -3.42
C ASP A 442 -10.40 31.34 -1.99
N TYR A 443 -10.94 30.25 -1.45
CA TYR A 443 -10.61 29.80 -0.11
C TYR A 443 -9.12 29.47 0.02
N VAL A 444 -8.50 28.83 -0.97
CA VAL A 444 -7.06 28.51 -0.95
C VAL A 444 -6.17 29.63 -1.50
N GLY A 445 -6.75 30.74 -1.97
CA GLY A 445 -6.01 31.89 -2.49
C GLY A 445 -5.41 31.68 -3.88
N MET A 446 -5.96 30.74 -4.66
CA MET A 446 -5.49 30.41 -6.01
C MET A 446 -6.38 31.04 -7.07
N PRO A 447 -5.83 31.44 -8.24
CA PRO A 447 -6.62 31.97 -9.33
C PRO A 447 -7.52 30.88 -9.93
N PHE A 448 -8.73 31.27 -10.29
CA PHE A 448 -9.64 30.49 -11.13
C PHE A 448 -10.00 31.34 -12.34
N SER A 449 -9.84 30.80 -13.54
CA SER A 449 -10.09 31.52 -14.80
C SER A 449 -11.57 31.78 -15.06
N GLY A 450 -12.45 31.03 -14.37
CA GLY A 450 -13.87 30.97 -14.68
C GLY A 450 -14.22 29.84 -15.66
N GLU A 451 -13.25 29.04 -16.11
CA GLU A 451 -13.47 27.87 -16.93
C GLU A 451 -13.00 26.62 -16.21
N TYR A 452 -13.75 25.52 -16.34
CA TYR A 452 -13.34 24.22 -15.82
C TYR A 452 -13.64 23.10 -16.81
N GLU A 453 -12.82 22.07 -16.74
CA GLU A 453 -12.98 20.80 -17.46
C GLU A 453 -12.67 19.63 -16.52
N PHE A 454 -12.79 18.39 -17.00
CA PHE A 454 -12.44 17.19 -16.23
C PHE A 454 -11.32 16.40 -16.90
N VAL A 455 -10.23 16.24 -16.16
CA VAL A 455 -9.01 15.58 -16.60
C VAL A 455 -8.82 14.22 -15.95
N GLU A 456 -8.27 13.27 -16.70
CA GLU A 456 -7.88 11.96 -16.20
C GLU A 456 -6.70 12.06 -15.22
N THR A 457 -6.75 11.32 -14.12
CA THR A 457 -5.72 11.30 -13.08
C THR A 457 -5.42 9.89 -12.61
N GLU A 458 -4.17 9.67 -12.17
CA GLU A 458 -3.72 8.42 -11.56
C GLU A 458 -3.05 8.70 -10.22
N MET A 459 -3.27 7.81 -9.25
CA MET A 459 -2.65 7.90 -7.92
C MET A 459 -2.20 6.51 -7.47
N TYR A 460 -0.95 6.43 -7.03
CA TYR A 460 -0.27 5.19 -6.66
C TYR A 460 -0.25 4.99 -5.15
N TRP A 461 -0.68 3.81 -4.72
CA TRP A 461 -0.77 3.39 -3.34
C TRP A 461 -0.02 2.08 -3.13
N PRO A 462 1.26 2.12 -2.72
CA PRO A 462 2.00 0.91 -2.38
C PRO A 462 1.29 0.12 -1.28
N LEU A 463 1.09 -1.17 -1.51
CA LEU A 463 0.37 -2.08 -0.60
C LEU A 463 1.31 -2.61 0.48
N ASN A 464 0.84 -2.68 1.72
CA ASN A 464 1.64 -3.08 2.88
C ASN A 464 0.93 -4.03 3.86
N HIS A 465 -0.39 -4.20 3.73
CA HIS A 465 -1.18 -5.11 4.55
C HIS A 465 -1.88 -6.15 3.66
N GLN A 466 -2.72 -6.98 4.26
CA GLN A 466 -3.31 -8.17 3.65
C GLN A 466 -2.26 -9.19 3.22
N VAL A 467 -1.22 -9.36 4.05
CA VAL A 467 -0.17 -10.35 3.79
C VAL A 467 -0.80 -11.75 3.82
N SER A 468 -0.65 -12.50 2.73
CA SER A 468 -1.20 -13.84 2.58
C SER A 468 -0.37 -14.92 3.32
N PRO A 469 -0.98 -16.08 3.64
CA PRO A 469 -0.25 -17.27 4.06
C PRO A 469 0.88 -17.63 3.09
N ARG A 470 1.98 -18.20 3.61
CA ARG A 470 3.19 -18.49 2.81
C ARG A 470 2.89 -19.39 1.62
N GLU A 471 1.93 -20.30 1.75
CA GLU A 471 1.50 -21.23 0.70
C GLU A 471 0.87 -20.49 -0.49
N GLN A 472 0.24 -19.34 -0.23
CA GLN A 472 -0.42 -18.49 -1.22
C GLN A 472 0.50 -17.38 -1.77
N SER A 473 1.75 -17.29 -1.31
CA SER A 473 2.73 -16.38 -1.91
C SER A 473 2.95 -16.69 -3.39
N LEU A 474 3.27 -15.65 -4.17
CA LEU A 474 3.58 -15.80 -5.60
C LEU A 474 4.70 -16.83 -5.81
N LYS A 475 4.50 -17.69 -6.80
CA LYS A 475 5.45 -18.70 -7.26
C LYS A 475 6.26 -18.17 -8.43
N CYS A 476 7.34 -18.89 -8.76
CA CYS A 476 8.21 -18.53 -9.88
C CYS A 476 7.42 -18.34 -11.18
N ILE A 477 6.43 -19.20 -11.45
CA ILE A 477 5.64 -19.17 -12.67
C ILE A 477 4.66 -18.00 -12.74
N ASP A 478 4.35 -17.33 -11.63
CA ASP A 478 3.49 -16.15 -11.67
C ASP A 478 4.23 -14.96 -12.30
N CYS A 479 5.57 -14.94 -12.23
CA CYS A 479 6.41 -13.87 -12.76
C CYS A 479 7.19 -14.29 -14.02
N HIS A 480 7.77 -15.50 -14.02
CA HIS A 480 8.69 -16.00 -15.05
C HIS A 480 7.95 -16.74 -16.18
N VAL A 481 6.93 -16.11 -16.74
CA VAL A 481 6.13 -16.62 -17.86
C VAL A 481 6.15 -15.66 -19.05
N ARG A 482 5.91 -16.21 -20.24
CA ARG A 482 5.98 -15.46 -21.50
C ARG A 482 4.91 -14.39 -21.65
N GLN A 483 3.70 -14.65 -21.15
CA GLN A 483 2.53 -13.79 -21.32
C GLN A 483 1.65 -13.90 -20.08
N GLY A 484 0.98 -12.81 -19.69
CA GLY A 484 0.06 -12.79 -18.55
C GLY A 484 0.76 -12.99 -17.20
N GLY A 485 2.05 -12.68 -17.12
CA GLY A 485 2.81 -12.73 -15.86
C GLY A 485 2.69 -11.43 -15.09
N ARG A 486 2.86 -11.49 -13.77
CA ARG A 486 2.79 -10.33 -12.86
C ARG A 486 3.69 -9.17 -13.29
N LEU A 487 4.86 -9.46 -13.85
CA LEU A 487 5.85 -8.45 -14.23
C LEU A 487 5.80 -8.03 -15.71
N GLU A 488 4.72 -8.32 -16.44
CA GLU A 488 4.61 -8.07 -17.88
C GLU A 488 4.85 -6.60 -18.29
N SER A 489 4.44 -5.64 -17.46
CA SER A 489 4.64 -4.21 -17.73
C SER A 489 6.10 -3.74 -17.59
N LEU A 490 6.96 -4.49 -16.88
CA LEU A 490 8.33 -4.08 -16.57
C LEU A 490 9.35 -4.63 -17.58
N ASN A 491 9.69 -3.81 -18.58
CA ASN A 491 10.47 -4.24 -19.76
C ASN A 491 11.91 -3.68 -19.82
N ASP A 492 12.39 -3.07 -18.74
CA ASP A 492 13.71 -2.41 -18.66
C ASP A 492 14.85 -3.35 -18.19
N PHE A 493 14.57 -4.65 -18.06
CA PHE A 493 15.52 -5.69 -17.68
C PHE A 493 15.23 -7.03 -18.34
N TYR A 494 16.21 -7.94 -18.30
CA TYR A 494 16.02 -9.31 -18.76
C TYR A 494 15.45 -10.17 -17.63
N LEU A 495 14.27 -10.74 -17.85
CA LEU A 495 13.60 -11.66 -16.95
C LEU A 495 13.65 -13.08 -17.52
N PRO A 496 14.37 -14.04 -16.88
CA PRO A 496 14.38 -15.44 -17.32
C PRO A 496 12.96 -16.01 -17.45
N GLY A 497 12.68 -16.86 -18.44
CA GLY A 497 11.36 -17.46 -18.65
C GLY A 497 10.36 -16.58 -19.41
N ARG A 498 10.42 -15.24 -19.22
CA ARG A 498 9.65 -14.26 -20.03
C ARG A 498 10.41 -13.84 -21.28
N ASP A 499 11.62 -13.32 -21.07
CA ASP A 499 12.40 -12.69 -22.13
C ASP A 499 13.27 -13.71 -22.85
N HIS A 500 13.46 -13.46 -24.14
CA HIS A 500 14.35 -14.25 -24.98
C HIS A 500 15.08 -13.33 -25.95
N LYS A 501 16.33 -13.70 -26.28
CA LYS A 501 17.10 -13.01 -27.31
C LYS A 501 17.41 -14.02 -28.40
N ALA A 502 16.67 -13.93 -29.50
CA ALA A 502 16.79 -14.86 -30.63
C ALA A 502 18.25 -15.07 -31.08
N GLY A 503 19.08 -14.03 -31.11
CA GLY A 503 20.50 -14.16 -31.46
C GLY A 503 21.31 -15.02 -30.47
N VAL A 504 21.07 -14.88 -29.17
CA VAL A 504 21.74 -15.69 -28.13
C VAL A 504 21.27 -17.14 -28.20
N GLU A 505 19.97 -17.35 -28.42
CA GLU A 505 19.40 -18.69 -28.59
C GLU A 505 19.96 -19.37 -29.83
N ILE A 506 20.04 -18.67 -30.96
CA ILE A 506 20.65 -19.19 -32.20
C ILE A 506 22.11 -19.57 -31.95
N VAL A 507 22.90 -18.71 -31.30
CA VAL A 507 24.29 -19.03 -30.97
C VAL A 507 24.37 -20.25 -30.05
N GLY A 508 23.51 -20.35 -29.04
CA GLY A 508 23.43 -21.51 -28.14
C GLY A 508 23.12 -22.81 -28.90
N VAL A 509 22.12 -22.78 -29.79
CA VAL A 509 21.75 -23.92 -30.64
C VAL A 509 22.90 -24.30 -31.57
N LEU A 510 23.56 -23.32 -32.21
CA LEU A 510 24.73 -23.56 -33.06
C LEU A 510 25.89 -24.19 -32.28
N LEU A 511 26.16 -23.75 -31.05
CA LEU A 511 27.21 -24.34 -30.20
C LEU A 511 26.92 -25.81 -29.86
N ILE A 512 25.67 -26.15 -29.57
CA ILE A 512 25.22 -27.54 -29.35
C ILE A 512 25.44 -28.37 -30.63
N ILE A 513 25.00 -27.86 -31.78
CA ILE A 513 25.17 -28.53 -33.08
C ILE A 513 26.66 -28.75 -33.38
N PHE A 514 27.51 -27.72 -33.22
CA PHE A 514 28.94 -27.84 -33.48
C PHE A 514 29.64 -28.80 -32.51
N SER A 515 29.19 -28.87 -31.26
CA SER A 515 29.71 -29.83 -30.28
C SER A 515 29.35 -31.27 -30.68
N ILE A 516 28.12 -31.52 -31.12
CA ILE A 516 27.70 -32.84 -31.64
C ILE A 516 28.54 -33.21 -32.87
N ILE A 517 28.72 -32.28 -33.82
CA ILE A 517 29.56 -32.50 -35.01
C ILE A 517 31.01 -32.84 -34.59
N GLY A 518 31.57 -32.10 -33.63
CA GLY A 518 32.93 -32.35 -33.12
C GLY A 518 33.08 -33.73 -32.49
N VAL A 519 32.11 -34.16 -31.67
CA VAL A 519 32.10 -35.50 -31.07
C VAL A 519 32.00 -36.59 -32.13
N LEU A 520 31.10 -36.43 -33.13
CA LEU A 520 30.94 -37.39 -34.23
C LEU A 520 32.19 -37.47 -35.11
N ALA A 521 32.83 -36.34 -35.40
CA ALA A 521 34.09 -36.29 -36.13
C ALA A 521 35.20 -37.00 -35.36
N HIS A 522 35.32 -36.73 -34.05
CA HIS A 522 36.31 -37.40 -33.21
C HIS A 522 36.07 -38.92 -33.15
N ALA A 523 34.81 -39.35 -32.96
CA ALA A 523 34.44 -40.77 -32.96
C ALA A 523 34.77 -41.45 -34.30
N SER A 524 34.50 -40.79 -35.43
CA SER A 524 34.81 -41.27 -36.78
C SER A 524 36.32 -41.42 -36.99
N CYS A 525 37.12 -40.43 -36.57
CA CYS A 525 38.59 -40.51 -36.58
C CYS A 525 39.10 -41.69 -35.76
N ARG A 526 38.55 -41.92 -34.55
CA ARG A 526 38.92 -43.10 -33.74
C ARG A 526 38.57 -44.41 -34.42
N PHE A 527 37.43 -44.49 -35.10
CA PHE A 527 37.01 -45.69 -35.81
C PHE A 527 37.92 -46.01 -37.01
N VAL A 528 38.24 -45.00 -37.84
CA VAL A 528 39.13 -45.15 -39.00
C VAL A 528 40.55 -45.51 -38.57
N SER A 529 41.12 -44.81 -37.58
CA SER A 529 42.44 -45.12 -37.05
C SER A 529 42.49 -46.49 -36.39
N GLY A 530 41.42 -46.90 -35.70
CA GLY A 530 41.28 -48.24 -35.14
C GLY A 530 41.24 -49.35 -36.20
N LYS A 531 40.65 -49.10 -37.37
CA LYS A 531 40.70 -50.03 -38.52
C LYS A 531 42.09 -50.10 -39.15
N ARG A 532 42.81 -48.98 -39.27
CA ARG A 532 44.20 -48.96 -39.77
C ARG A 532 45.18 -49.70 -38.85
N CYS A 533 45.04 -49.58 -37.53
CA CYS A 533 45.81 -50.39 -36.58
C CYS A 533 45.49 -51.89 -36.67
N ARG A 534 44.25 -52.28 -37.00
CA ARG A 534 43.88 -53.68 -37.22
C ARG A 534 44.42 -54.26 -38.53
N MET A 535 44.48 -53.46 -39.59
CA MET A 535 45.07 -53.89 -40.87
C MET A 535 46.60 -54.02 -40.80
N ASN A 536 47.29 -53.16 -40.05
CA ASN A 536 48.74 -53.30 -39.85
C ASN A 536 49.13 -54.52 -38.98
N ASN A 537 48.23 -55.01 -38.11
CA ASN A 537 48.44 -56.25 -37.36
C ASN A 537 48.04 -57.53 -38.11
N LEU A 538 47.52 -57.42 -39.35
CA LEU A 538 47.22 -58.55 -40.23
C LEU A 538 48.28 -58.75 -41.34
N ASN A 539 49.28 -57.86 -41.40
CA ASN A 539 50.43 -57.95 -42.31
C ASN A 539 51.74 -58.21 -41.54
N ILE A 540 51.68 -58.91 -40.41
CA ILE A 540 52.82 -59.56 -39.74
C ILE A 540 52.58 -61.06 -39.79
#